data_AF-A0A2N2ZAI2-F1
#
_entry.id   AF-A0A2N2ZAI2-F1
#
_cell.length_a   1.000
_cell.length_b   1.000
_cell.length_c   1.000
_cell.angle_alpha   90.00
_cell.angle_beta   90.00
_cell.angle_gamma   90.00
#
_symmetry.space_group_name_H-M   'P 1'
#
loop_
_entity.id
_entity.type
_entity.pdbx_description
1 polymer ?
#
loop_
_entity_poly.entity_id
_entity_poly.type
_entity_poly.pdbx_seq_one_letter_code
_entity_poly.pdbx_strand_id
1 'polypeptide(L)'
;MSVTYIFGYIGAVFIGLVLGLLGGGGSILTLPILVYLFHLNPVTATAYSLFVVGTTSLTGAINNYRKKLVELKTGLVFAFPAFVVVYCVRKFLIPILPDVFYLTEDIQFHRDFAIMIFFGLIMAITS
;
A
#
# COMPACT_ATOMS: atom_id res chain seq x y z
N MET A 1 27.72 -3.72 10.60
CA MET A 1 26.37 -3.96 10.02
C MET A 1 25.69 -4.99 10.90
N SER A 2 24.83 -4.52 11.80
CA SER A 2 24.26 -5.28 12.92
C SER A 2 23.27 -6.35 12.44
N VAL A 3 23.27 -7.50 13.09
CA VAL A 3 22.46 -8.70 12.81
C VAL A 3 20.99 -8.41 12.45
N THR A 4 20.41 -7.32 12.97
CA THR A 4 19.09 -6.78 12.64
C THR A 4 18.83 -6.60 11.14
N TYR A 5 19.81 -6.16 10.35
CA TYR A 5 19.63 -5.94 8.91
C TYR A 5 19.45 -7.26 8.15
N ILE A 6 20.14 -8.32 8.57
CA ILE A 6 20.03 -9.65 7.96
C ILE A 6 18.63 -10.22 8.18
N PHE A 7 18.12 -10.13 9.42
CA PHE A 7 16.73 -10.51 9.72
C PHE A 7 15.71 -9.66 8.95
N GLY A 8 15.98 -8.36 8.80
CA GLY A 8 15.16 -7.46 7.98
C GLY A 8 15.09 -7.88 6.51
N TYR A 9 16.22 -8.23 5.90
CA TYR A 9 16.26 -8.70 4.51
C TYR A 9 15.57 -10.06 4.32
N ILE A 10 15.76 -11.00 5.25
CA ILE A 10 15.08 -12.31 5.21
C ILE A 10 13.56 -12.11 5.34
N GLY A 11 13.12 -11.26 6.26
CA GLY A 11 11.72 -10.89 6.41
C GLY A 11 11.15 -10.25 5.14
N ALA A 12 11.89 -9.31 4.53
CA ALA A 12 11.48 -8.67 3.28
C ALA A 12 11.31 -9.67 2.12
N VAL A 13 12.20 -10.66 2.01
CA VAL A 13 12.08 -11.74 1.00
C VAL A 13 10.83 -12.59 1.28
N PHE A 14 10.60 -13.00 2.53
CA PHE A 14 9.41 -13.77 2.91
C PHE A 14 8.11 -13.02 2.62
N ILE A 15 8.07 -11.74 2.98
CA ILE A 15 6.93 -10.85 2.69
C ILE A 15 6.73 -10.73 1.19
N GLY A 16 7.79 -10.49 0.41
CA GLY A 16 7.70 -10.44 -1.06
C GLY A 16 7.16 -11.75 -1.66
N LEU A 17 7.53 -12.90 -1.08
CA LEU A 17 7.03 -14.21 -1.49
C LEU A 17 5.55 -14.39 -1.16
N VAL A 18 5.14 -14.08 0.07
CA VAL A 18 3.74 -14.15 0.51
C VAL A 18 2.86 -13.21 -0.33
N LEU A 19 3.31 -11.97 -0.56
CA LEU A 19 2.62 -10.99 -1.40
C LEU A 19 2.54 -11.44 -2.86
N GLY A 20 3.61 -12.03 -3.40
CA GLY A 20 3.63 -12.58 -4.75
C GLY A 20 2.70 -13.79 -4.92
N LEU A 21 2.59 -14.64 -3.89
CA LEU A 21 1.70 -15.81 -3.90
C LEU A 21 0.22 -15.45 -3.72
N LEU A 22 -0.08 -14.46 -2.87
CA LEU A 22 -1.44 -13.94 -2.68
C LEU A 22 -1.96 -13.14 -3.89
N GLY A 23 -1.09 -12.78 -4.83
CA GLY A 23 -1.44 -12.05 -6.04
C GLY A 23 -1.80 -10.58 -5.77
N GLY A 24 -2.66 -10.00 -6.63
CA GLY A 24 -3.02 -8.57 -6.60
C GLY A 24 -3.66 -8.06 -5.30
N GLY A 25 -4.04 -8.95 -4.37
CA GLY A 25 -4.63 -8.62 -3.06
C GLY A 25 -3.63 -8.35 -1.93
N GLY A 26 -2.33 -8.57 -2.14
CA GLY A 26 -1.31 -8.41 -1.09
C GLY A 26 -1.17 -6.98 -0.53
N SER A 27 -1.67 -5.95 -1.23
CA SER A 27 -1.57 -4.54 -0.78
C SER A 27 -2.18 -4.29 0.60
N ILE A 28 -3.24 -5.06 0.92
CA ILE A 28 -3.94 -5.02 2.20
C ILE A 28 -2.96 -5.33 3.35
N LEU A 29 -2.07 -6.30 3.17
CA LEU A 29 -1.10 -6.68 4.20
C LEU A 29 0.21 -5.87 4.12
N THR A 30 0.54 -5.33 2.95
CA THR A 30 1.84 -4.67 2.73
C THR A 30 1.95 -3.36 3.52
N LEU A 31 0.88 -2.57 3.57
CA LEU A 31 0.86 -1.26 4.23
C LEU A 31 1.02 -1.37 5.76
N PRO A 32 0.25 -2.23 6.46
CA PRO A 32 0.40 -2.45 7.89
C PRO A 32 1.78 -3.01 8.24
N ILE A 33 2.32 -3.93 7.43
CA ILE A 33 3.66 -4.49 7.67
C ILE A 33 4.74 -3.39 7.58
N LEU A 34 4.69 -2.51 6.58
CA LEU A 34 5.66 -1.43 6.45
C LEU A 34 5.56 -0.39 7.58
N VAL A 35 4.35 -0.10 8.06
CA VAL A 35 4.14 0.86 9.15
C VAL A 35 4.47 0.25 10.51
N TYR A 36 3.90 -0.92 10.84
CA TYR A 36 4.04 -1.53 12.16
C TYR A 36 5.35 -2.29 12.36
N LEU A 37 5.85 -2.99 11.34
CA LEU A 37 7.06 -3.81 11.47
C LEU A 37 8.33 -2.99 11.20
N PHE A 38 8.30 -2.18 10.12
CA PHE A 38 9.45 -1.37 9.69
C PHE A 38 9.43 0.05 10.23
N HIS A 39 8.41 0.43 11.02
CA HIS A 39 8.29 1.75 11.65
C HIS A 39 8.40 2.90 10.65
N LEU A 40 7.99 2.68 9.40
CA LEU A 40 8.02 3.70 8.37
C LEU A 40 6.83 4.64 8.53
N ASN A 41 7.05 5.92 8.23
CA ASN A 41 5.95 6.88 8.17
C ASN A 41 4.87 6.39 7.18
N PRO A 42 3.57 6.42 7.52
CA PRO A 42 2.48 5.94 6.67
C PRO A 42 2.46 6.50 5.26
N VAL A 43 2.88 7.75 5.06
CA VAL A 43 2.95 8.37 3.72
C VAL A 43 4.01 7.67 2.86
N THR A 44 5.19 7.43 3.43
CA THR A 44 6.30 6.73 2.76
C THR A 44 5.98 5.24 2.57
N ALA A 45 5.37 4.62 3.59
CA ALA A 45 4.95 3.22 3.55
C ALA A 45 3.91 2.96 2.44
N THR A 46 2.98 3.90 2.23
CA THR A 46 2.00 3.82 1.14
C THR A 46 2.69 3.83 -0.24
N ALA A 47 3.70 4.68 -0.42
CA ALA A 47 4.46 4.74 -1.66
C ALA A 47 5.24 3.43 -1.93
N TYR A 48 5.91 2.89 -0.92
CA TYR A 48 6.61 1.61 -1.04
C TYR A 48 5.66 0.43 -1.27
N SER A 49 4.51 0.41 -0.60
CA SER A 49 3.49 -0.62 -0.81
C SER A 49 2.99 -0.61 -2.26
N LEU A 50 2.68 0.56 -2.83
CA LEU A 50 2.25 0.69 -4.23
C LEU A 50 3.33 0.22 -5.21
N PHE A 51 4.60 0.50 -4.92
CA PHE A 51 5.71 0.03 -5.76
C PHE A 51 5.87 -1.49 -5.72
N VAL A 52 5.86 -2.07 -4.52
CA VAL A 52 5.96 -3.53 -4.32
C VAL A 52 4.80 -4.24 -5.01
N VAL A 53 3.56 -3.81 -4.75
CA VAL A 53 2.37 -4.45 -5.32
C VAL A 53 2.26 -4.21 -6.82
N GLY A 54 2.62 -3.02 -7.30
CA GLY A 54 2.62 -2.69 -8.71
C GLY A 54 3.58 -3.59 -9.50
N THR A 55 4.79 -3.82 -8.97
CA THR A 55 5.78 -4.69 -9.60
C THR A 55 5.39 -6.17 -9.56
N THR A 56 4.87 -6.68 -8.44
CA THR A 56 4.40 -8.08 -8.34
C THR A 56 3.13 -8.33 -9.17
N SER A 57 2.20 -7.37 -9.21
CA SER A 57 1.00 -7.47 -10.04
C SER A 57 1.34 -7.41 -11.53
N LEU A 58 2.35 -6.62 -11.92
CA LEU A 58 2.81 -6.56 -13.30
C LEU A 58 3.42 -7.89 -13.75
N THR A 59 4.29 -8.51 -12.93
CA THR A 59 4.87 -9.81 -13.26
C THR A 59 3.79 -10.91 -13.32
N GLY A 60 2.81 -10.88 -12.41
CA GLY A 60 1.64 -11.76 -12.44
C GLY A 60 0.77 -11.55 -13.69
N ALA A 61 0.50 -10.29 -14.05
CA ALA A 61 -0.27 -9.93 -15.24
C ALA A 61 0.43 -10.39 -16.53
N ILE A 62 1.75 -10.23 -16.64
CA ILE A 62 2.53 -10.72 -17.80
C ILE A 62 2.41 -12.25 -17.90
N ASN A 63 2.56 -12.97 -16.78
CA ASN A 63 2.43 -14.42 -16.77
C ASN A 63 1.01 -14.89 -17.18
N ASN A 64 -0.03 -14.19 -16.69
CA ASN A 64 -1.42 -14.51 -17.04
C ASN A 64 -1.76 -14.10 -18.49
N TYR A 65 -1.15 -13.04 -19.01
CA TYR A 65 -1.29 -12.64 -20.41
C TYR A 65 -0.73 -13.71 -21.35
N ARG A 66 0.42 -14.31 -21.01
CA ARG A 66 0.98 -15.47 -21.76
C ARG A 66 0.04 -16.67 -21.77
N LYS A 67 -0.77 -16.86 -20.72
CA LYS A 67 -1.78 -17.91 -20.62
C LYS A 67 -3.10 -17.57 -21.32
N LYS A 68 -3.21 -16.41 -21.99
CA LYS A 68 -4.45 -15.86 -22.58
C LYS A 68 -5.60 -15.68 -21.58
N LEU A 69 -5.28 -15.51 -20.30
CA LEU A 69 -6.25 -15.31 -19.23
C LEU A 69 -6.51 -13.83 -18.92
N VAL A 70 -5.99 -12.91 -19.75
CA VAL A 70 -6.05 -11.46 -19.50
C VAL A 70 -6.64 -10.75 -20.70
N GLU A 71 -7.75 -10.05 -20.46
CA GLU A 71 -8.33 -9.12 -21.42
C GLU A 71 -7.79 -7.71 -21.19
N LEU A 72 -6.91 -7.25 -22.09
CA LEU A 72 -6.28 -5.92 -21.97
C LEU A 72 -7.29 -4.77 -22.05
N LYS A 73 -8.38 -4.92 -22.82
CA LYS A 73 -9.44 -3.90 -22.90
C LYS A 73 -10.07 -3.67 -21.53
N THR A 74 -10.50 -4.74 -20.89
CA THR A 74 -11.10 -4.70 -19.55
C THR A 74 -10.09 -4.14 -18.55
N GLY A 75 -8.85 -4.61 -18.57
CA GLY A 75 -7.78 -4.08 -17.73
C GLY A 75 -7.56 -2.56 -17.86
N LEU A 76 -7.55 -2.02 -19.08
CA LEU A 76 -7.40 -0.58 -19.33
C LEU A 76 -8.60 0.23 -18.84
N VAL A 77 -9.82 -0.27 -19.03
CA VAL A 77 -11.06 0.38 -18.57
C VAL A 77 -11.10 0.51 -17.05
N PHE A 78 -10.53 -0.45 -16.31
CA PHE A 78 -10.39 -0.33 -14.85
C PHE A 78 -9.16 0.50 -14.44
N ALA A 79 -8.04 0.36 -15.12
CA ALA A 79 -6.78 1.02 -14.75
C ALA A 79 -6.85 2.55 -14.91
N PHE A 80 -7.45 3.04 -16.01
CA PHE A 80 -7.51 4.47 -16.30
C PHE A 80 -8.26 5.30 -15.24
N PRO A 81 -9.53 5.01 -14.91
CA PRO A 81 -10.24 5.75 -13.87
C PRO A 81 -9.58 5.60 -12.49
N ALA A 82 -9.02 4.44 -12.16
CA ALA A 82 -8.26 4.26 -10.93
C ALA A 82 -7.05 5.20 -10.86
N PHE A 83 -6.26 5.29 -11.93
CA PHE A 83 -5.12 6.21 -12.00
C PHE A 83 -5.53 7.67 -11.87
N VAL A 84 -6.61 8.08 -12.56
CA VAL A 84 -7.14 9.45 -12.50
C VAL A 84 -7.57 9.80 -11.08
N VAL A 85 -8.35 8.93 -10.43
CA VAL A 85 -8.83 9.16 -9.06
C VAL A 85 -7.65 9.24 -8.09
N VAL A 86 -6.71 8.30 -8.13
CA VAL A 86 -5.54 8.29 -7.23
C VAL A 86 -4.69 9.55 -7.44
N TYR A 87 -4.45 9.95 -8.69
CA TYR A 87 -3.70 11.18 -8.99
C TYR A 87 -4.42 12.42 -8.46
N CYS A 88 -5.73 12.54 -8.69
CA CYS A 88 -6.53 13.66 -8.22
C CYS A 88 -6.54 13.73 -6.68
N VAL A 89 -6.74 12.60 -5.99
CA VAL A 89 -6.70 12.54 -4.53
C VAL A 89 -5.33 12.96 -4.00
N ARG A 90 -4.24 12.45 -4.58
CA ARG A 90 -2.89 12.76 -4.12
C ARG A 90 -2.48 14.22 -4.40
N LYS A 91 -2.94 14.78 -5.51
CA LYS A 91 -2.62 16.15 -5.92
C LYS A 91 -3.49 17.21 -5.26
N PHE A 92 -4.76 16.93 -5.03
CA PHE A 92 -5.72 17.92 -4.54
C PHE A 92 -6.14 17.66 -3.11
N LEU A 93 -6.40 16.40 -2.70
CA LEU A 93 -6.95 16.12 -1.36
C LEU A 93 -5.85 16.05 -0.29
N ILE A 94 -4.75 15.33 -0.53
CA ILE A 94 -3.67 15.17 0.47
C ILE A 94 -3.03 16.50 0.89
N PRO A 95 -2.79 17.48 0.00
CA PRO A 95 -2.23 18.78 0.39
C PRO A 95 -3.21 19.63 1.22
N ILE A 96 -4.51 19.37 1.12
CA ILE A 96 -5.56 20.11 1.85
C ILE A 96 -5.78 19.54 3.25
N LEU A 97 -5.37 18.29 3.50
CA LEU A 97 -5.38 17.80 4.88
C LEU A 97 -4.39 18.63 5.71
N PRO A 98 -4.74 19.04 6.93
CA PRO A 98 -3.80 19.60 7.90
C PRO A 98 -2.93 18.50 8.52
N ASP A 99 -1.64 18.78 8.75
CA ASP A 99 -0.67 17.82 9.30
C ASP A 99 -0.93 17.47 10.77
N VAL A 100 -1.66 18.34 11.47
CA VAL A 100 -1.98 18.22 12.90
C VAL A 100 -3.38 18.78 13.12
N PHE A 101 -4.30 17.93 13.57
CA PHE A 101 -5.60 18.38 14.06
C PHE A 101 -5.43 18.79 15.52
N TYR A 102 -5.25 20.09 15.79
CA TYR A 102 -5.28 20.63 17.16
C TYR A 102 -6.73 20.70 17.63
N LEU A 103 -7.19 19.68 18.35
CA LEU A 103 -8.56 19.64 18.87
C LEU A 103 -8.66 20.09 20.34
N THR A 104 -7.58 20.07 21.14
CA THR A 104 -7.49 20.59 22.53
C THR A 104 -6.01 20.60 22.98
N GLU A 105 -5.57 21.49 23.88
CA GLU A 105 -4.16 21.73 24.26
C GLU A 105 -3.32 20.49 24.70
N ASP A 106 -3.91 19.33 24.95
CA ASP A 106 -3.22 18.12 25.43
C ASP A 106 -3.25 16.89 24.50
N ILE A 107 -4.02 16.90 23.39
CA ILE A 107 -4.17 15.70 22.54
C ILE A 107 -3.75 15.98 21.10
N GLN A 108 -2.51 15.61 20.77
CA GLN A 108 -1.94 15.76 19.42
C GLN A 108 -2.35 14.60 18.51
N PHE A 109 -3.44 14.75 17.77
CA PHE A 109 -3.85 13.76 16.77
C PHE A 109 -3.03 13.92 15.49
N HIS A 110 -2.03 13.05 15.32
CA HIS A 110 -1.23 13.00 14.10
C HIS A 110 -2.06 12.40 12.95
N ARG A 111 -1.93 12.98 11.74
CA ARG A 111 -2.56 12.51 10.50
C ARG A 111 -2.34 11.01 10.26
N ASP A 112 -1.16 10.52 10.65
CA ASP A 112 -0.76 9.12 10.59
C ASP A 112 -1.75 8.20 11.33
N PHE A 113 -2.23 8.61 12.50
CA PHE A 113 -3.15 7.82 13.31
C PHE A 113 -4.55 7.72 12.67
N ALA A 114 -5.02 8.81 12.05
CA ALA A 114 -6.29 8.82 11.31
C ALA A 114 -6.24 7.94 10.05
N ILE A 115 -5.13 7.99 9.30
CA ILE A 115 -4.91 7.12 8.13
C ILE A 115 -4.86 5.66 8.57
N MET A 116 -4.21 5.35 9.69
CA MET A 116 -4.11 3.99 10.22
C MET A 116 -5.47 3.45 10.69
N ILE A 117 -6.29 4.26 11.39
CA ILE A 117 -7.65 3.87 11.78
C ILE A 117 -8.51 3.60 10.54
N PHE A 118 -8.47 4.49 9.56
CA PHE A 118 -9.23 4.34 8.32
C PHE A 118 -8.86 3.07 7.55
N PHE A 119 -7.55 2.82 7.36
CA PHE A 119 -7.08 1.58 6.72
C PHE A 119 -7.44 0.35 7.55
N GLY A 120 -7.25 0.39 8.87
CA GLY A 120 -7.62 -0.70 9.77
C GLY A 120 -9.10 -1.08 9.68
N LEU A 121 -9.99 -0.10 9.60
CA LEU A 121 -11.42 -0.32 9.41
C LEU A 121 -11.73 -0.94 8.04
N ILE A 122 -11.16 -0.42 6.95
CA ILE A 122 -11.35 -0.99 5.61
C ILE A 122 -10.90 -2.45 5.58
N MET A 123 -9.76 -2.77 6.20
CA MET A 123 -9.23 -4.13 6.24
C MET A 123 -10.14 -5.07 7.02
N ALA A 124 -10.64 -4.65 8.19
CA ALA A 124 -11.56 -5.45 9.00
C ALA A 124 -12.91 -5.69 8.31
N ILE A 125 -13.38 -4.75 7.48
CA ILE A 125 -14.61 -4.90 6.69
C ILE A 125 -14.40 -5.83 5.49
N THR A 126 -13.19 -5.87 4.94
CA THR A 126 -12.86 -6.65 3.73
C THR A 126 -12.45 -8.09 4.04
N SER A 127 -11.96 -8.37 5.26
CA SER A 127 -11.60 -9.71 5.76
C SER A 127 -12.81 -10.53 6.20
#